data_AF-A0A075THX6-F1
#
_entry.id   AF-A0A075THX6-F1
#
_cell.length_a   1.000
_cell.length_b   1.000
_cell.length_c   1.000
_cell.angle_alpha   90.00
_cell.angle_beta   90.00
_cell.angle_gamma   90.00
#
_symmetry.space_group_name_H-M   'P 1'
#
loop_
_entity.id
_entity.type
_entity.pdbx_description
1 polymer ?
#
loop_
_entity_poly.entity_id
_entity_poly.type
_entity_poly.pdbx_seq_one_letter_code
_entity_poly.pdbx_strand_id
1 'polypeptide(L)'
;MAFMSSLFSKIGFIEEKRSSTPLTEAGIHQWLVERLARQLSVPIAQIDPARSFESYGLDSLVALQVAGDLEKLLEQRLSPALLFEHQNIDDLASYLAAELATGEIKA
;
A
#
# COMPACT_ATOMS: atom_id res chain seq x y z
N MET A 1 40.82 4.14 20.02
CA MET A 1 40.44 4.77 18.74
C MET A 1 39.05 4.27 18.40
N ALA A 2 38.03 4.97 18.90
CA ALA A 2 36.61 4.60 18.84
C ALA A 2 35.86 5.71 18.09
N PHE A 3 35.20 5.34 16.99
CA PHE A 3 34.44 6.20 16.09
C PHE A 3 33.36 5.24 15.54
N MET A 4 32.03 5.42 15.64
CA MET A 4 31.21 6.58 15.92
C MET A 4 29.95 6.12 16.66
N SER A 5 29.71 6.68 17.84
CA SER A 5 28.39 6.74 18.45
C SER A 5 27.50 7.71 17.63
N SER A 6 26.19 7.47 17.66
CA SER A 6 25.12 8.41 17.28
C SER A 6 24.72 8.50 15.81
N LEU A 7 23.77 7.65 15.39
CA LEU A 7 22.55 8.09 14.70
C LEU A 7 21.41 7.05 14.64
N PHE A 8 21.14 6.29 15.71
CA PHE A 8 19.92 5.45 15.77
C PHE A 8 19.17 5.59 17.09
N SER A 9 19.09 6.82 17.62
CA SER A 9 18.36 7.13 18.85
C SER A 9 16.96 7.72 18.61
N LYS A 10 16.33 7.54 17.43
CA LYS A 10 15.01 8.15 17.17
C LYS A 10 14.07 7.54 16.12
N ILE A 11 14.19 6.26 15.75
CA ILE A 11 13.06 5.59 15.10
C ILE A 11 12.80 4.29 15.85
N GLY A 12 11.79 4.31 16.72
CA GLY A 12 11.15 3.10 17.21
C GLY A 12 10.46 2.45 16.02
N PHE A 13 11.16 1.56 15.33
CA PHE A 13 10.54 0.62 14.41
C PHE A 13 10.48 -0.72 15.13
N ILE A 14 9.28 -0.97 15.65
CA ILE A 14 8.88 -2.12 16.42
C ILE A 14 8.80 -3.32 15.45
N GLU A 15 9.38 -4.44 15.88
CA GLU A 15 9.15 -5.83 15.49
C GLU A 15 8.82 -6.16 14.01
N GLU A 16 9.72 -6.96 13.45
CA GLU A 16 9.48 -7.97 12.42
C GLU A 16 8.35 -8.94 12.84
N LYS A 17 7.09 -8.51 12.78
CA LYS A 17 5.94 -9.41 12.78
C LYS A 17 5.51 -9.64 11.34
N ARG A 18 5.47 -10.91 10.94
CA ARG A 18 4.63 -11.40 9.84
C ARG A 18 3.17 -11.09 10.21
N SER A 19 2.76 -9.84 10.05
CA SER A 19 1.39 -9.42 10.24
C SER A 19 0.66 -9.89 9.00
N SER A 20 -0.12 -10.96 9.10
CA SER A 20 -1.18 -11.21 8.13
C SER A 20 -2.05 -9.96 8.14
N THR A 21 -1.86 -9.05 7.17
CA THR A 21 -2.74 -7.90 7.00
C THR A 21 -4.15 -8.46 6.91
N PRO A 22 -5.07 -8.09 7.83
CA PRO A 22 -6.43 -8.60 7.75
C PRO A 22 -7.02 -8.18 6.41
N LEU A 23 -7.53 -9.14 5.64
CA LEU A 23 -8.19 -8.95 4.34
C LEU A 23 -9.54 -8.23 4.53
N THR A 24 -9.45 -7.00 5.03
CA THR A 24 -10.50 -6.08 5.41
C THR A 24 -10.17 -4.73 4.79
N GLU A 25 -11.16 -3.88 4.58
CA GLU A 25 -10.97 -2.53 4.04
C GLU A 25 -9.87 -1.76 4.78
N ALA A 26 -9.93 -1.73 6.12
CA ALA A 26 -8.93 -1.05 6.94
C ALA A 26 -7.52 -1.63 6.78
N GLY A 27 -7.40 -2.95 6.64
CA GLY A 27 -6.12 -3.61 6.44
C GLY A 27 -5.51 -3.32 5.06
N ILE A 28 -6.34 -3.37 4.00
CA ILE A 28 -5.93 -3.05 2.63
C ILE A 28 -5.55 -1.57 2.53
N HIS A 29 -6.36 -0.69 3.12
CA HIS A 29 -6.08 0.74 3.20
C HIS A 29 -4.74 1.00 3.87
N GLN A 30 -4.50 0.46 5.07
CA GLN A 30 -3.22 0.65 5.76
C GLN A 30 -2.03 0.15 4.93
N TRP A 31 -2.19 -1.02 4.31
CA TRP A 31 -1.14 -1.58 3.45
C TRP A 31 -0.83 -0.67 2.26
N LEU A 32 -1.85 -0.12 1.60
CA LEU A 32 -1.70 0.79 0.47
C LEU A 32 -0.95 2.07 0.87
N VAL A 33 -1.32 2.68 2.00
CA VAL A 33 -0.65 3.88 2.53
C VAL A 33 0.82 3.58 2.79
N GLU A 34 1.13 2.49 3.51
CA GLU A 34 2.50 2.10 3.78
C GLU A 34 3.30 1.80 2.51
N ARG A 35 2.66 1.15 1.53
CA ARG A 35 3.26 0.81 0.26
C ARG A 35 3.62 2.05 -0.54
N LEU A 36 2.71 3.02 -0.63
CA LEU A 36 2.94 4.27 -1.33
C LEU A 36 4.02 5.11 -0.65
N ALA A 37 3.98 5.19 0.69
CA ALA A 37 5.00 5.87 1.48
C ALA A 37 6.41 5.33 1.19
N ARG A 38 6.56 3.99 1.13
CA ARG A 38 7.83 3.33 0.78
C ARG A 38 8.26 3.63 -0.66
N GLN A 39 7.34 3.57 -1.62
CA GLN A 39 7.62 3.84 -3.03
C GLN A 39 8.07 5.29 -3.26
N LEU A 40 7.38 6.24 -2.65
CA LEU A 40 7.67 7.68 -2.77
C LEU A 40 8.81 8.14 -1.86
N SER A 41 9.33 7.26 -0.99
CA SER A 41 10.35 7.58 0.01
C SER A 41 9.95 8.74 0.94
N VAL A 42 8.68 8.78 1.33
CA VAL A 42 8.11 9.78 2.25
C VAL A 42 7.57 9.12 3.52
N PRO A 43 7.44 9.87 4.63
CA PRO A 43 6.73 9.39 5.81
C PRO A 43 5.27 9.04 5.51
N ILE A 44 4.75 7.99 6.15
CA ILE A 44 3.34 7.55 6.05
C ILE A 44 2.36 8.71 6.29
N ALA A 45 2.66 9.61 7.22
CA ALA A 45 1.84 10.77 7.54
C ALA A 45 1.72 11.82 6.40
N GLN A 46 2.53 11.70 5.34
CA GLN A 46 2.44 12.56 4.14
C GLN A 46 1.60 11.94 3.03
N ILE A 47 1.14 10.69 3.21
CA ILE A 47 0.20 10.05 2.31
C ILE A 47 -1.21 10.42 2.76
N ASP A 48 -1.86 11.25 1.96
CA ASP A 48 -3.28 11.53 1.95
C ASP A 48 -4.03 10.44 1.15
N PRO A 49 -4.83 9.58 1.81
CA PRO A 49 -5.54 8.48 1.16
C PRO A 49 -6.61 8.91 0.14
N ALA A 50 -7.15 10.11 0.29
CA ALA A 50 -8.16 10.67 -0.61
C ALA A 50 -7.55 11.35 -1.85
N ARG A 51 -6.24 11.56 -1.85
CA ARG A 51 -5.52 12.15 -2.99
C ARG A 51 -5.39 11.12 -4.11
N SER A 52 -5.58 11.59 -5.34
CA SER A 52 -5.43 10.72 -6.51
C SER A 52 -4.01 10.18 -6.68
N PHE A 53 -3.89 8.97 -7.19
CA PHE A 53 -2.60 8.33 -7.50
C PHE A 53 -1.78 9.17 -8.49
N GLU A 54 -2.43 9.74 -9.51
CA GLU A 54 -1.79 10.66 -10.46
C GLU A 54 -1.17 11.89 -9.80
N SER A 55 -1.81 12.43 -8.75
CA SER A 55 -1.29 13.60 -8.02
C SER A 55 -0.03 13.28 -7.21
N TYR A 56 0.24 12.00 -6.93
CA TYR A 56 1.52 11.54 -6.38
C TYR A 56 2.59 11.32 -7.45
N GLY A 57 2.28 11.55 -8.73
CA GLY A 57 3.16 11.27 -9.84
C GLY A 57 3.36 9.77 -10.07
N LEU A 58 2.39 8.93 -9.67
CA LEU A 58 2.46 7.50 -9.91
C LEU A 58 2.32 7.21 -11.40
N ASP A 59 3.39 6.72 -12.00
CA ASP A 59 3.42 6.24 -13.37
C ASP A 59 2.90 4.80 -13.47
N SER A 60 2.77 4.31 -14.72
CA SER A 60 2.30 2.95 -14.99
C SER A 60 3.21 1.85 -14.41
N LEU A 61 4.50 2.14 -14.17
CA LEU A 61 5.42 1.16 -13.58
C LEU A 61 5.14 1.00 -12.09
N VAL A 62 4.94 2.10 -11.36
CA VAL A 62 4.58 2.02 -9.94
C VAL A 62 3.21 1.39 -9.78
N ALA A 63 2.25 1.72 -10.64
CA ALA A 63 0.93 1.08 -10.64
C ALA A 63 1.05 -0.45 -10.83
N LEU A 64 1.85 -0.90 -11.80
CA LEU A 64 2.11 -2.33 -12.02
C LEU A 64 2.76 -3.01 -10.82
N GLN A 65 3.72 -2.34 -10.15
CA GLN A 65 4.37 -2.87 -8.95
C GLN A 65 3.45 -2.93 -7.73
N VAL A 66 2.56 -1.95 -7.56
CA VAL A 66 1.57 -1.96 -6.47
C VAL A 66 0.53 -3.05 -6.73
N ALA A 67 0.01 -3.14 -7.95
CA ALA A 67 -0.91 -4.20 -8.35
C ALA A 67 -0.31 -5.59 -8.12
N GLY A 68 0.89 -5.86 -8.63
CA GLY A 68 1.54 -7.17 -8.47
C GLY A 68 1.87 -7.54 -7.02
N ASP A 69 2.02 -6.57 -6.12
CA ASP A 69 2.22 -6.84 -4.70
C ASP A 69 0.90 -6.94 -3.92
N LEU A 70 -0.17 -6.28 -4.37
CA LEU A 70 -1.52 -6.57 -3.91
C LEU A 70 -1.96 -7.99 -4.30
N GLU A 71 -1.65 -8.46 -5.51
CA GLU A 71 -1.98 -9.83 -5.94
C GLU A 71 -1.40 -10.87 -4.97
N LYS A 72 -0.14 -10.66 -4.56
CA LYS A 72 0.53 -11.53 -3.59
C LYS A 72 -0.06 -11.40 -2.19
N LEU A 73 -0.49 -10.21 -1.80
CA LEU A 73 -1.09 -9.96 -0.49
C LEU A 73 -2.48 -10.62 -0.38
N LEU A 74 -3.30 -10.47 -1.42
CA LEU A 74 -4.67 -10.95 -1.45
C LEU A 74 -4.77 -12.42 -1.90
N GLU A 75 -3.68 -12.99 -2.42
CA GLU A 75 -3.65 -14.30 -3.08
C GLU A 75 -4.69 -14.41 -4.22
N GLN A 76 -4.92 -13.29 -4.91
CA GLN A 76 -5.90 -13.12 -5.98
C GLN A 76 -5.25 -12.46 -7.19
N ARG A 77 -5.80 -12.69 -8.39
CA ARG A 77 -5.40 -11.94 -9.57
C ARG A 77 -6.06 -10.57 -9.58
N LEU A 78 -5.28 -9.55 -9.92
CA LEU A 78 -5.74 -8.16 -9.99
C LEU A 78 -5.28 -7.54 -11.29
N SER A 79 -6.22 -6.95 -12.02
CA SER A 79 -5.86 -6.10 -13.13
C SER A 79 -5.16 -4.84 -12.64
N PRO A 80 -3.98 -4.48 -13.19
CA PRO A 80 -3.37 -3.17 -12.95
C PRO A 80 -4.28 -2.00 -13.34
N ALA A 81 -5.30 -2.24 -14.19
CA ALA A 81 -6.31 -1.25 -14.54
C ALA A 81 -7.08 -0.72 -13.32
N LEU A 82 -7.21 -1.51 -12.26
CA LEU A 82 -7.92 -1.12 -11.04
C LEU A 82 -7.32 0.13 -10.38
N LEU A 83 -6.01 0.36 -10.50
CA LEU A 83 -5.37 1.58 -9.98
C LEU A 83 -5.66 2.83 -10.82
N PHE A 84 -6.14 2.65 -12.05
CA PHE A 84 -6.59 3.74 -12.92
C PHE A 84 -8.11 3.95 -12.82
N GLU A 85 -8.86 2.88 -12.54
CA GLU A 85 -10.31 2.92 -12.31
C GLU A 85 -10.66 3.49 -10.94
N HIS A 86 -9.86 3.17 -9.91
CA HIS A 86 -9.99 3.70 -8.57
C HIS A 86 -8.91 4.75 -8.33
N GLN A 87 -9.33 6.01 -8.23
CA GLN A 87 -8.42 7.13 -8.34
C GLN A 87 -7.51 7.30 -7.13
N ASN A 88 -7.90 6.81 -5.95
CA ASN A 88 -7.23 7.03 -4.67
C ASN A 88 -7.23 5.76 -3.80
N ILE A 89 -6.60 5.82 -2.62
CA ILE A 89 -6.45 4.68 -1.71
C ILE A 89 -7.79 4.27 -1.10
N ASP A 90 -8.63 5.24 -0.74
CA ASP A 90 -9.94 4.99 -0.11
C ASP A 90 -10.84 4.17 -1.05
N ASP A 91 -10.96 4.60 -2.30
CA ASP A 91 -11.79 3.94 -3.31
C ASP A 91 -11.29 2.52 -3.60
N LEU A 92 -9.97 2.34 -3.75
CA LEU A 92 -9.39 1.04 -4.06
C LEU A 92 -9.53 0.06 -2.88
N ALA A 93 -9.30 0.52 -1.66
CA ALA A 93 -9.43 -0.32 -0.47
C ALA A 93 -10.88 -0.77 -0.26
N SER A 94 -11.84 0.14 -0.45
CA SER A 94 -13.26 -0.15 -0.34
C SER A 94 -13.71 -1.16 -1.40
N TYR A 95 -13.30 -0.96 -2.67
CA TYR A 95 -13.60 -1.89 -3.75
C TYR A 95 -13.04 -3.30 -3.49
N LEU A 96 -11.75 -3.41 -3.18
CA LEU A 96 -11.11 -4.72 -2.95
C LEU A 96 -11.73 -5.46 -1.76
N ALA A 97 -12.07 -4.76 -0.68
CA ALA A 97 -12.72 -5.37 0.46
C ALA A 97 -14.14 -5.88 0.12
N ALA A 98 -14.89 -5.14 -0.69
CA ALA A 98 -16.20 -5.58 -1.17
C ALA A 98 -16.09 -6.83 -2.04
N GLU A 99 -15.16 -6.87 -3.00
CA GLU A 99 -14.98 -8.02 -3.90
C GLU A 99 -14.46 -9.27 -3.16
N LEU A 100 -13.60 -9.09 -2.14
CA LEU A 100 -13.16 -10.20 -1.29
C LEU A 100 -14.31 -10.77 -0.45
N ALA A 101 -15.30 -9.94 -0.09
CA ALA A 101 -16.49 -10.40 0.62
C ALA A 101 -17.48 -11.13 -0.31
N THR A 102 -17.52 -10.79 -1.60
CA THR A 102 -18.38 -11.44 -2.61
C THR A 102 -17.72 -12.67 -3.25
N GLY A 103 -16.39 -12.80 -3.18
CA GLY A 103 -15.62 -13.92 -3.75
C GLY A 103 -15.35 -13.78 -5.25
N GLU A 104 -15.65 -12.63 -5.85
CA GLU A 104 -15.48 -12.36 -7.27
C GLU A 104 -14.64 -11.11 -7.44
N ILE A 105 -13.30 -11.22 -7.37
CA ILE A 105 -12.46 -10.12 -7.83
C ILE A 105 -12.41 -10.19 -9.36
N LYS A 106 -12.91 -9.16 -10.05
CA LYS A 106 -12.72 -9.06 -11.50
C LYS A 106 -11.24 -8.97 -11.85
N ALA A 107 -10.75 -10.02 -12.52
CA ALA A 107 -9.39 -10.12 -13.06
C ALA A 107 -9.18 -9.28 -14.32
#